data_AF-A0A8J4R8B5-F1
#
_entry.id   AF-A0A8J4R8B5-F1
#
_cell.length_a   1.000
_cell.length_b   1.000
_cell.length_c   1.000
_cell.angle_alpha   90.00
_cell.angle_beta   90.00
_cell.angle_gamma   90.00
#
_symmetry.space_group_name_H-M   'P 1'
#
loop_
_entity.id
_entity.type
_entity.pdbx_description
1 polymer ?
#
loop_
_entity_poly.entity_id
_entity_poly.type
_entity_poly.pdbx_seq_one_letter_code
_entity_poly.pdbx_strand_id
1 'polypeptide(L)'
;MQQREQQPFLHQDLSSWNMSLQAVDLNSELVCVHDSARPLVSSRDIEKVLKDGWLNEAVVLGVPVKATIKEIQSYFLIFGQANSESFVVRTLDRKTLWEMQTPQVIKPELLKKGFELVNRSQPQTIYCFQREY
;
A
#
# COMPACT_ATOMS: atom_id res chain seq x y z
N MET A 1 32.66 -5.98 -1.64
CA MET A 1 31.27 -5.49 -1.47
C MET A 1 30.45 -6.11 -2.58
N GLN A 2 29.81 -7.26 -2.32
CA GLN A 2 29.03 -7.99 -3.33
C GLN A 2 27.69 -7.29 -3.52
N GLN A 3 27.42 -6.82 -4.73
CA GLN A 3 26.09 -6.42 -5.13
C GLN A 3 25.24 -7.69 -5.18
N ARG A 4 24.32 -7.85 -4.22
CA ARG A 4 23.22 -8.81 -4.38
C ARG A 4 22.25 -8.18 -5.36
N GLU A 5 22.12 -8.80 -6.53
CA GLU A 5 20.95 -8.58 -7.40
C GLU A 5 19.70 -8.90 -6.58
N GLN A 6 18.96 -7.87 -6.17
CA GLN A 6 17.64 -8.05 -5.59
C GLN A 6 16.69 -8.39 -6.73
N GLN A 7 16.07 -9.56 -6.66
CA GLN A 7 15.09 -10.00 -7.64
C GLN A 7 13.87 -9.05 -7.64
N PRO A 8 13.21 -8.86 -8.80
CA PRO A 8 12.00 -8.05 -8.87
C PRO A 8 10.92 -8.60 -7.92
N PHE A 9 10.46 -7.75 -7.01
CA PHE A 9 9.48 -8.03 -5.94
C PHE A 9 8.08 -8.43 -6.45
N LEU A 10 7.86 -8.44 -7.76
CA LEU A 10 6.53 -8.57 -8.38
C LEU A 10 5.93 -9.98 -8.37
N HIS A 11 6.74 -11.03 -8.43
CA HIS A 11 6.20 -12.38 -8.63
C HIS A 11 5.80 -13.11 -7.35
N GLN A 12 6.38 -12.75 -6.19
CA GLN A 12 6.09 -13.44 -4.93
C GLN A 12 4.81 -12.92 -4.26
N ASP A 13 4.56 -11.61 -4.32
CA ASP A 13 3.48 -10.97 -3.56
C ASP A 13 2.07 -11.31 -4.05
N LEU A 14 1.82 -11.23 -5.36
CA LEU A 14 0.48 -11.47 -5.91
C LEU A 14 -0.03 -12.90 -5.65
N SER A 15 0.88 -13.88 -5.55
CA SER A 15 0.50 -15.26 -5.23
C SER A 15 -0.03 -15.42 -3.81
N SER A 16 0.62 -14.77 -2.83
CA SER A 16 0.18 -14.77 -1.43
C SER A 16 -1.16 -14.06 -1.26
N TRP A 17 -1.36 -12.93 -1.94
CA TRP A 17 -2.63 -12.20 -1.94
C TRP A 17 -3.76 -13.01 -2.59
N ASN A 18 -3.50 -13.67 -3.71
CA ASN A 18 -4.49 -14.53 -4.37
C ASN A 18 -4.91 -15.70 -3.49
N MET A 19 -3.96 -16.35 -2.79
CA MET A 19 -4.28 -17.41 -1.82
C MET A 19 -5.14 -16.90 -0.67
N SER A 20 -4.77 -15.74 -0.12
CA SER A 20 -5.50 -15.12 0.99
C SER A 20 -6.92 -14.71 0.59
N LEU A 21 -7.10 -14.17 -0.63
CA LEU A 21 -8.40 -13.77 -1.15
C LEU A 21 -9.32 -14.97 -1.42
N GLN A 22 -8.76 -16.11 -1.81
CA GLN A 22 -9.52 -17.37 -1.97
C GLN A 22 -9.97 -17.95 -0.63
N ALA A 23 -9.21 -17.70 0.44
CA ALA A 23 -9.57 -18.14 1.80
C ALA A 23 -10.66 -17.28 2.47
N VAL A 24 -10.99 -16.11 1.91
CA VAL A 24 -12.08 -15.26 2.42
C VAL A 24 -13.43 -15.91 2.14
N ASP A 25 -14.18 -16.21 3.21
CA ASP A 25 -15.57 -16.64 3.12
C ASP A 25 -16.44 -15.52 2.55
N LEU A 26 -17.15 -15.83 1.46
CA LEU A 26 -18.06 -14.93 0.77
C LEU A 26 -19.28 -14.54 1.61
N ASN A 27 -19.62 -15.32 2.63
CA ASN A 27 -20.69 -14.97 3.57
C ASN A 27 -20.24 -13.96 4.63
N SER A 28 -18.94 -13.61 4.66
CA SER A 28 -18.45 -12.56 5.55
C SER A 28 -19.02 -11.21 5.13
N GLU A 29 -19.47 -10.41 6.08
CA GLU A 29 -20.00 -9.08 5.78
C GLU A 29 -18.88 -8.08 5.51
N LEU A 30 -17.73 -8.28 6.17
CA LEU A 30 -16.54 -7.44 6.08
C LEU A 30 -15.27 -8.28 6.06
N VAL A 31 -14.27 -7.81 5.34
CA VAL A 31 -12.88 -8.31 5.37
C VAL A 31 -12.02 -7.27 6.03
N CYS A 32 -11.19 -7.69 6.99
CA CYS A 32 -10.26 -6.83 7.71
C CYS A 32 -8.82 -7.24 7.36
N VAL A 33 -8.06 -6.36 6.72
CA VAL A 33 -6.65 -6.57 6.37
C VAL A 33 -5.78 -5.84 7.37
N HIS A 34 -4.91 -6.58 8.07
CA HIS A 34 -4.01 -6.02 9.08
C HIS A 34 -2.55 -6.35 8.78
N ASP A 35 -1.66 -5.40 9.07
CA ASP A 35 -0.22 -5.60 8.94
C ASP A 35 0.34 -6.17 10.26
N SER A 36 0.91 -7.37 10.20
CA SER A 36 1.45 -8.06 11.38
C SER A 36 2.65 -7.33 12.00
N ALA A 37 3.34 -6.45 11.24
CA ALA A 37 4.38 -5.58 11.78
C ALA A 37 3.84 -4.50 12.75
N ARG A 38 2.51 -4.36 12.87
CA ARG A 38 1.84 -3.40 13.75
C ARG A 38 1.01 -4.13 14.83
N PRO A 39 1.63 -4.84 15.78
CA PRO A 39 0.89 -5.66 16.76
C PRO A 39 0.14 -4.83 17.82
N LEU A 40 0.49 -3.55 18.01
CA LEU A 40 -0.06 -2.69 19.07
C LEU A 40 -1.27 -1.86 18.62
N VAL A 41 -2.15 -2.46 17.80
CA VAL A 41 -3.43 -1.83 17.45
C VAL A 41 -4.37 -1.83 18.66
N SER A 42 -5.04 -0.70 18.93
CA SER A 42 -5.97 -0.61 20.05
C SER A 42 -7.34 -1.19 19.69
N SER A 43 -8.02 -1.82 20.66
CA SER A 43 -9.40 -2.32 20.46
C SER A 43 -10.36 -1.21 20.02
N ARG A 44 -10.15 0.02 20.50
CA ARG A 44 -10.92 1.19 20.12
C ARG A 44 -10.80 1.50 18.63
N ASP A 45 -9.60 1.41 18.07
CA ASP A 45 -9.36 1.69 16.66
C ASP A 45 -9.97 0.59 15.78
N ILE A 46 -9.87 -0.67 16.22
CA ILE A 46 -10.54 -1.81 15.57
C ILE A 46 -12.07 -1.61 15.54
N GLU A 47 -12.67 -1.30 16.69
CA GLU A 47 -14.12 -1.05 16.76
C GLU A 47 -14.55 0.10 15.87
N LYS A 48 -13.76 1.18 15.82
CA LYS A 48 -14.05 2.34 15.00
C LYS A 48 -14.04 1.98 13.51
N VAL A 49 -12.98 1.34 13.03
CA VAL A 49 -12.85 0.99 11.60
C VAL A 49 -13.90 -0.04 11.18
N LEU A 50 -14.26 -0.98 12.06
CA LEU A 50 -15.35 -1.92 11.80
C LEU A 50 -16.70 -1.20 11.72
N LYS A 51 -17.06 -0.37 12.70
CA LYS A 51 -18.31 0.42 12.70
C LYS A 51 -18.45 1.26 11.44
N ASP A 52 -17.38 1.95 11.04
CA ASP A 52 -17.38 2.74 9.81
C ASP A 52 -17.50 1.83 8.57
N GLY A 53 -16.88 0.64 8.60
CA GLY A 53 -16.97 -0.37 7.54
C GLY A 53 -18.37 -0.98 7.38
N TRP A 54 -19.21 -0.98 8.42
CA TRP A 54 -20.62 -1.35 8.28
C TRP A 54 -21.42 -0.32 7.47
N LEU A 55 -21.03 0.95 7.55
CA LEU A 55 -21.72 2.06 6.89
C LEU A 55 -21.18 2.36 5.48
N ASN A 56 -19.95 1.94 5.18
CA ASN A 56 -19.23 2.26 3.95
C ASN A 56 -18.67 1.00 3.30
N GLU A 57 -18.41 1.01 1.99
CA GLU A 57 -17.92 -0.20 1.32
C GLU A 57 -16.43 -0.51 1.56
N ALA A 58 -15.64 0.51 1.88
CA ALA A 58 -14.22 0.41 2.22
C ALA A 58 -13.81 1.54 3.17
N VAL A 59 -13.04 1.22 4.21
CA VAL A 59 -12.60 2.14 5.26
C VAL A 59 -11.18 1.81 5.68
N VAL A 60 -10.40 2.85 5.98
CA VAL A 60 -9.04 2.76 6.48
C VAL A 60 -8.87 3.68 7.70
N LEU A 61 -8.05 3.27 8.66
CA LEU A 61 -7.56 4.19 9.67
C LEU A 61 -6.56 5.16 9.05
N GLY A 62 -6.61 6.42 9.46
CA GLY A 62 -5.65 7.41 9.02
C GLY A 62 -5.21 8.32 10.16
N VAL A 63 -3.99 8.83 10.08
CA VAL A 63 -3.50 9.91 10.93
C VAL A 63 -2.95 11.07 10.11
N PRO A 64 -3.07 12.33 10.56
CA PRO A 64 -2.46 13.46 9.86
C PRO A 64 -0.95 13.29 9.72
N VAL A 65 -0.41 13.62 8.55
CA VAL A 65 1.03 13.51 8.28
C VAL A 65 1.82 14.48 9.17
N LYS A 66 2.84 13.95 9.85
CA LYS A 66 3.79 14.73 10.66
C LYS A 66 5.07 15.08 9.90
N ALA A 67 5.55 14.16 9.07
CA ALA A 67 6.77 14.33 8.29
C ALA A 67 6.59 15.37 7.18
N THR A 68 7.70 15.98 6.74
CA THR A 68 7.67 16.80 5.52
C THR A 68 7.76 15.88 4.31
N ILE A 69 6.77 15.91 3.43
CA ILE A 69 6.76 15.11 2.19
C ILE A 69 7.23 15.98 1.02
N LYS A 70 8.18 15.45 0.24
CA LYS A 70 8.73 16.09 -0.96
C LYS A 70 8.29 15.32 -2.19
N GLU A 71 7.83 16.04 -3.21
CA GLU A 71 7.67 15.49 -4.55
C GLU A 71 9.02 15.56 -5.27
N ILE A 72 9.40 14.48 -5.93
CA ILE A 72 10.71 14.30 -6.53
C ILE A 72 10.54 14.01 -8.02
N GLN A 73 11.34 14.65 -8.86
CA GLN A 73 11.45 14.30 -10.27
C GLN A 73 12.66 13.39 -10.45
N SER A 74 12.40 12.13 -10.81
CA SER A 74 13.45 11.17 -11.15
C SER A 74 13.85 11.34 -12.61
N TYR A 75 15.14 11.52 -12.86
CA TYR A 75 15.71 11.45 -14.21
C TYR A 75 16.33 10.07 -14.38
N PHE A 76 15.81 9.29 -15.34
CA PHE A 76 16.44 8.05 -15.78
C PHE A 76 17.28 8.36 -17.02
N LEU A 77 18.60 8.31 -16.92
CA LEU A 77 19.46 8.42 -18.10
C LEU A 77 19.42 7.09 -18.86
N ILE A 78 18.96 7.16 -20.12
CA ILE A 78 18.76 6.01 -21.02
C ILE A 78 20.09 5.32 -21.43
N PHE A 79 21.25 5.83 -21.03
CA PHE A 79 22.55 5.28 -21.42
C PHE A 79 23.54 5.23 -20.25
N GLY A 80 23.38 4.24 -19.36
CA GLY A 80 24.47 3.59 -18.62
C GLY A 80 25.41 4.43 -17.73
N GLN A 81 25.21 5.74 -17.60
CA GLN A 81 26.05 6.60 -16.79
C GLN A 81 25.21 7.22 -15.68
N ALA A 82 25.47 6.77 -14.45
CA ALA A 82 24.75 7.11 -13.25
C ALA A 82 25.02 8.55 -12.81
N ASN A 83 24.30 9.51 -13.40
CA ASN A 83 23.89 10.70 -12.67
C ASN A 83 22.42 10.53 -12.31
N SER A 84 22.18 9.76 -11.26
CA SER A 84 20.89 9.55 -10.62
C SER A 84 20.51 10.74 -9.73
N GLU A 85 20.64 11.95 -10.26
CA GLU A 85 20.23 13.14 -9.53
C GLU A 85 18.71 13.23 -9.58
N SER A 86 18.09 12.99 -8.45
CA SER A 86 16.66 13.21 -8.24
C SER A 86 16.49 14.57 -7.58
N PHE A 87 15.71 15.46 -8.19
CA PHE A 87 15.54 16.82 -7.68
C PHE A 87 14.19 17.00 -7.00
N VAL A 88 14.17 17.80 -5.93
CA VAL A 88 12.94 18.20 -5.25
C VAL A 88 12.16 19.15 -6.15
N VAL A 89 10.98 18.71 -6.59
CA VAL A 89 10.05 19.54 -7.37
C VAL A 89 9.37 20.53 -6.43
N ARG A 90 8.80 20.03 -5.32
CA ARG A 90 8.13 20.85 -4.33
C ARG A 90 7.94 20.12 -3.00
N THR A 91 7.55 20.88 -1.99
CA THR A 91 7.06 20.34 -0.72
C THR A 91 5.55 20.24 -0.78
N LEU A 92 4.98 19.08 -0.42
CA LEU A 92 3.53 18.94 -0.33
C LEU A 92 3.00 19.59 0.95
N ASP A 93 1.80 20.18 0.88
CA ASP A 93 1.14 20.71 2.08
C ASP A 93 0.65 19.55 2.96
N ARG A 94 1.37 19.25 4.05
CA ARG A 94 1.02 18.17 4.96
C ARG A 94 -0.37 18.30 5.59
N LYS A 95 -0.97 19.51 5.62
CA LYS A 95 -2.33 19.71 6.16
C LYS A 95 -3.40 19.02 5.33
N THR A 96 -3.11 18.72 4.06
CA THR A 96 -4.03 18.02 3.16
C THR A 96 -3.74 16.52 3.07
N LEU A 97 -2.74 16.01 3.82
CA LEU A 97 -2.26 14.64 3.70
C LEU A 97 -2.49 13.83 4.98
N TRP A 98 -2.88 12.58 4.78
CA TRP A 98 -3.08 11.59 5.83
C TRP A 98 -2.23 10.35 5.52
N GLU A 99 -1.60 9.79 6.55
CA GLU A 99 -0.94 8.50 6.50
C GLU A 99 -1.98 7.42 6.74
N MET A 100 -2.20 6.56 5.75
CA MET A 100 -3.05 5.38 5.89
C MET A 100 -2.38 4.37 6.81
N GLN A 101 -3.17 3.76 7.69
CA GLN A 101 -2.76 2.73 8.64
C GLN A 101 -3.56 1.44 8.41
N THR A 102 -3.15 0.38 9.08
CA THR A 102 -3.94 -0.85 9.19
C THR A 102 -4.45 -0.97 10.64
N PRO A 103 -5.65 -1.56 10.85
CA PRO A 103 -6.43 -2.35 9.90
C PRO A 103 -7.21 -1.56 8.84
N GLN A 104 -7.41 -2.18 7.69
CA GLN A 104 -8.26 -1.72 6.58
C GLN A 104 -9.46 -2.66 6.45
N VAL A 105 -10.67 -2.10 6.39
CA VAL A 105 -11.92 -2.86 6.32
C VAL A 105 -12.57 -2.63 4.97
N ILE A 106 -13.01 -3.70 4.31
CA ILE A 106 -13.60 -3.64 2.97
C ILE A 106 -14.63 -4.76 2.78
N LYS A 107 -15.69 -4.50 2.01
CA LYS A 107 -16.64 -5.54 1.62
C LYS A 107 -15.94 -6.60 0.75
N PRO A 108 -16.16 -7.91 0.99
CA PRO A 108 -15.47 -8.97 0.24
C PRO A 108 -15.65 -8.85 -1.28
N GLU A 109 -16.86 -8.52 -1.73
CA GLU A 109 -17.17 -8.36 -3.16
C GLU A 109 -16.39 -7.20 -3.80
N LEU A 110 -16.22 -6.09 -3.08
CA LEU A 110 -15.46 -4.95 -3.57
C LEU A 110 -13.97 -5.28 -3.64
N LEU A 111 -13.44 -5.98 -2.63
CA LEU A 111 -12.06 -6.45 -2.62
C LEU A 111 -11.77 -7.38 -3.80
N LYS A 112 -12.63 -8.38 -4.05
CA LYS A 112 -12.50 -9.32 -5.18
C LYS A 112 -12.50 -8.61 -6.52
N LYS A 113 -13.47 -7.71 -6.74
CA LYS A 113 -13.53 -6.90 -7.97
C LYS A 113 -12.26 -6.07 -8.18
N GLY A 114 -11.71 -5.47 -7.12
CA GLY A 114 -10.45 -4.73 -7.18
C GLY A 114 -9.28 -5.60 -7.66
N PHE A 115 -9.12 -6.79 -7.09
CA PHE A 115 -8.08 -7.75 -7.52
C PHE A 115 -8.28 -8.26 -8.95
N GLU A 116 -9.52 -8.51 -9.37
CA GLU A 116 -9.83 -8.89 -10.75
C GLU A 116 -9.41 -7.80 -11.75
N LEU A 117 -9.63 -6.52 -11.43
CA LEU A 117 -9.21 -5.40 -12.28
C LEU A 117 -7.68 -5.36 -12.41
N VAL A 118 -6.95 -5.49 -11.30
CA VAL A 118 -5.47 -5.52 -11.30
C VAL A 118 -4.94 -6.68 -12.15
N ASN A 119 -5.54 -7.87 -12.02
CA ASN A 119 -5.16 -9.05 -12.79
C ASN A 119 -5.41 -8.88 -14.30
N ARG A 120 -6.45 -8.12 -14.70
CA ARG A 120 -6.76 -7.83 -16.11
C ARG A 120 -5.88 -6.74 -16.71
N SER A 121 -5.53 -5.72 -15.92
CA SER A 121 -4.86 -4.52 -16.44
C SER A 121 -3.35 -4.64 -16.60
N GLN A 122 -2.72 -5.71 -16.11
CA GLN A 122 -1.28 -5.83 -15.83
C GLN A 122 -0.79 -4.68 -14.93
N PRO A 123 -0.29 -4.96 -13.71
CA PRO A 123 0.15 -3.89 -12.83
C PRO A 123 1.27 -3.08 -13.50
N GLN A 124 1.07 -1.78 -13.64
CA GLN A 124 2.19 -0.86 -13.88
C GLN A 124 3.12 -1.01 -12.68
N THR A 125 4.33 -1.50 -12.90
CA THR A 125 5.32 -1.69 -11.85
C THR A 125 5.49 -0.40 -11.05
N ILE A 126 5.03 -0.38 -9.80
CA ILE A 126 5.39 0.68 -8.85
C ILE A 126 6.78 0.34 -8.33
N TYR A 127 7.81 0.95 -8.92
CA TYR A 127 9.15 0.90 -8.36
C TYR A 127 9.18 1.72 -7.07
N CYS A 128 9.17 1.07 -5.91
CA CYS A 128 9.45 1.72 -4.63
C CYS A 128 10.95 1.66 -4.38
N PHE A 129 11.67 2.76 -4.62
CA PHE A 129 13.07 2.87 -4.23
C PHE A 129 13.15 3.21 -2.74
N GLN A 130 13.33 2.19 -1.90
CA GLN A 130 13.82 2.41 -0.54
C GLN A 130 15.34 2.64 -0.60
N ARG A 131 15.81 3.83 -0.24
CA ARG A 131 17.22 3.99 0.14
C ARG A 131 17.37 3.40 1.53
N GLU A 132 18.08 2.28 1.63
CA GLU A 132 18.71 1.88 2.89
C GLU A 132 19.83 2.88 3.18
N TYR A 133 19.88 3.39 4.42
CA TYR A 133 20.95 4.24 4.92
C TYR A 133 22.14 3.41 5.38
#